data_AF-A0A2H0NIG5-F1
#
_entry.id   AF-A0A2H0NIG5-F1
#
_cell.length_a   1.000
_cell.length_b   1.000
_cell.length_c   1.000
_cell.angle_alpha   90.00
_cell.angle_beta   90.00
_cell.angle_gamma   90.00
#
_symmetry.space_group_name_H-M   'P 1'
#
loop_
_entity.id
_entity.type
_entity.pdbx_description
1 polymer ?
#
loop_
_entity_poly.entity_id
_entity_poly.type
_entity_poly.pdbx_seq_one_letter_code
_entity_poly.pdbx_strand_id
1 'polypeptide(L)'
;KSFDGPDTSFPPALQWIPTKPYIYPFTHLIFWGLGLPLGILSVTALIYCIVYIAKTIHKKTKNILRNDVFTLILIILFIIMLFVYQAGQFAKASRYLYPFYPFLALLSGLFVNNFIIFFHKRVTKHIYLYFIFALILFLAYPFSFFSTYSRLHSRQQASLWIYKNILPNATIATEHWDDGLPLFLPNGDPRIYKGVQLALYDPDSPQKWEKVGQELEKTDYIILTSNRLWRSLSALPQKYPQTSKYYRALFDGSLGFQQIAVFSSYPCLIPKLSENQYIPPETTALEPPPISFTTTPYCTLALNDDGAEESFTVYDHPKVIIFEKTGQYSFKKLKSLIGLSY
;
A
#
# COMPACT_ATOMS: atom_id res chain seq x y z
N LYS A 1 10.36 -15.78 21.14
CA LYS A 1 10.41 -14.67 20.16
C LYS A 1 9.19 -13.78 20.43
N SER A 2 9.36 -12.47 20.57
CA SER A 2 8.20 -11.57 20.68
C SER A 2 7.55 -11.47 19.30
N PHE A 3 6.27 -11.84 19.19
CA PHE A 3 5.48 -11.68 17.95
C PHE A 3 4.95 -10.25 17.78
N ASP A 4 5.10 -9.43 18.81
CA ASP A 4 4.59 -8.06 18.88
C ASP A 4 5.62 -7.13 19.54
N GLY A 5 5.55 -5.84 19.24
CA GLY A 5 6.43 -4.80 19.80
C GLY A 5 7.76 -4.57 19.07
N PRO A 6 8.54 -3.55 19.47
CA PRO A 6 9.72 -3.06 18.73
C PRO A 6 10.84 -4.11 18.53
N ASP A 7 10.98 -5.02 19.50
CA ASP A 7 12.02 -6.05 19.47
C ASP A 7 11.66 -7.25 18.59
N THR A 8 10.46 -7.29 18.01
CA THR A 8 9.97 -8.42 17.21
C THR A 8 10.91 -8.80 16.06
N SER A 9 11.11 -10.11 15.88
CA SER A 9 11.78 -10.68 14.70
C SER A 9 10.77 -11.36 13.77
N PHE A 10 9.47 -11.18 14.02
CA PHE A 10 8.42 -11.75 13.20
C PHE A 10 8.26 -10.92 11.92
N PRO A 11 8.47 -11.50 10.72
CA PRO A 11 8.57 -10.74 9.47
C PRO A 11 7.41 -9.77 9.19
N PRO A 12 6.13 -10.17 9.31
CA PRO A 12 5.01 -9.26 9.07
C PRO A 12 4.91 -8.10 10.08
N ALA A 13 5.53 -8.23 11.26
CA ALA A 13 5.46 -7.22 12.31
C ALA A 13 6.53 -6.12 12.16
N LEU A 14 7.59 -6.36 11.38
CA LEU A 14 8.69 -5.41 11.19
C LEU A 14 8.23 -4.10 10.54
N GLN A 15 7.22 -4.15 9.67
CA GLN A 15 6.67 -2.97 9.01
C GLN A 15 6.12 -1.91 9.97
N TRP A 16 5.76 -2.30 11.20
CA TRP A 16 5.15 -1.40 12.19
C TRP A 16 6.17 -0.62 13.01
N ILE A 17 7.42 -1.09 13.10
CA ILE A 17 8.49 -0.47 13.91
C ILE A 17 8.69 1.02 13.57
N PRO A 18 8.79 1.44 12.30
CA PRO A 18 9.01 2.85 11.96
C PRO A 18 7.72 3.71 12.01
N THR A 19 6.56 3.12 12.33
CA THR A 19 5.26 3.82 12.25
C THR A 19 4.88 4.51 13.56
N LYS A 20 4.26 5.69 13.48
CA LYS A 20 3.77 6.43 14.65
C LYS A 20 2.35 5.98 15.02
N PRO A 21 2.09 5.56 16.28
CA PRO A 21 0.73 5.27 16.76
C PRO A 21 -0.21 6.45 16.53
N TYR A 22 -1.49 6.17 16.32
CA TYR A 22 -2.57 7.13 16.00
C TYR A 22 -2.40 7.88 14.67
N ILE A 23 -1.24 8.47 14.40
CA ILE A 23 -0.96 9.23 13.18
C ILE A 23 -1.00 8.32 11.96
N TYR A 24 -0.28 7.19 12.00
CA TYR A 24 -0.19 6.29 10.85
C TYR A 24 -1.56 5.70 10.44
N PRO A 25 -2.36 5.12 11.36
CA PRO A 25 -3.67 4.59 10.99
C PRO A 25 -4.65 5.69 10.56
N PHE A 26 -4.58 6.88 11.17
CA PHE A 26 -5.40 8.02 10.75
C PHE A 26 -5.09 8.44 9.31
N THR A 27 -3.82 8.67 8.99
CA THR A 27 -3.44 9.08 7.62
C THR A 27 -3.79 8.02 6.60
N HIS A 28 -3.65 6.74 6.94
CA HIS A 28 -4.00 5.64 6.03
C HIS A 28 -5.50 5.53 5.81
N LEU A 29 -6.33 5.70 6.85
CA LEU A 29 -7.78 5.75 6.69
C LEU A 29 -8.23 6.89 5.77
N ILE A 30 -7.65 8.08 5.94
CA ILE A 30 -8.05 9.27 5.16
C ILE A 30 -7.52 9.21 3.72
N PHE A 31 -6.25 8.85 3.52
CA PHE A 31 -5.62 8.92 2.19
C PHE A 31 -5.87 7.68 1.33
N TRP A 32 -5.90 6.50 1.94
CA TRP A 32 -6.01 5.22 1.23
C TRP A 32 -7.33 4.50 1.53
N GLY A 33 -7.85 4.57 2.76
CA GLY A 33 -9.12 3.93 3.08
C GLY A 33 -10.31 4.57 2.38
N LEU A 34 -10.51 5.86 2.64
CA LEU A 34 -11.61 6.66 2.12
C LEU A 34 -11.22 7.41 0.83
N GLY A 35 -9.92 7.68 0.65
CA GLY A 35 -9.44 8.65 -0.32
C GLY A 35 -9.73 10.09 0.10
N LEU A 36 -8.98 11.04 -0.45
CA LEU A 36 -9.01 12.45 -0.03
C LEU A 36 -10.43 13.06 0.03
N PRO A 37 -11.30 12.93 -1.01
CA PRO A 37 -12.61 13.57 -0.98
C PRO A 37 -13.52 13.07 0.14
N LEU A 38 -13.64 11.74 0.29
CA LEU A 38 -14.48 11.13 1.32
C LEU A 38 -13.84 11.23 2.70
N GLY A 39 -12.51 11.24 2.79
CA GLY A 39 -11.77 11.46 4.01
C GLY A 39 -12.03 12.85 4.60
N ILE A 40 -11.91 13.90 3.78
CA ILE A 40 -12.24 15.29 4.17
C ILE A 40 -13.71 15.39 4.58
N LEU A 41 -14.62 14.78 3.81
CA LEU A 41 -16.04 14.75 4.13
C LEU A 41 -16.29 14.11 5.49
N SER A 42 -15.69 12.94 5.74
CA SER A 42 -15.89 12.17 6.98
C SER A 42 -15.35 12.90 8.21
N VAL A 43 -14.18 13.53 8.11
CA VAL A 43 -13.60 14.34 9.20
C VAL A 43 -14.47 15.57 9.47
N THR A 44 -14.91 16.26 8.41
CA THR A 44 -15.79 17.44 8.54
C THR A 44 -17.12 17.06 9.18
N ALA A 45 -17.72 15.94 8.77
CA ALA A 45 -18.96 15.43 9.31
C ALA A 45 -18.83 15.03 10.79
N LEU A 46 -17.72 14.41 11.17
CA LEU A 46 -17.43 14.07 12.56
C LEU A 46 -17.33 15.34 13.43
N ILE A 47 -16.56 16.34 13.01
CA ILE A 47 -16.43 17.63 13.72
C ILE A 47 -17.79 18.32 13.81
N TYR A 48 -18.56 18.35 12.73
CA TYR A 48 -19.90 18.92 12.70
C TYR A 48 -20.82 18.25 13.74
N CYS A 49 -20.83 16.92 13.80
CA CYS A 49 -21.67 16.19 14.74
C CYS A 49 -21.25 16.43 16.20
N ILE A 50 -19.95 16.52 16.49
CA ILE A 50 -19.44 16.87 17.82
C ILE A 50 -19.92 18.27 18.24
N VAL A 51 -19.78 19.27 17.35
CA VAL A 51 -20.23 20.65 17.61
C VAL A 51 -21.75 20.71 17.76
N TYR A 52 -22.50 19.96 16.97
CA TYR A 52 -23.97 19.87 17.07
C TYR A 52 -24.41 19.32 18.42
N ILE A 53 -23.78 18.25 18.91
CA ILE A 53 -24.03 17.68 20.25
C ILE A 53 -23.70 18.72 21.33
N ALA A 54 -22.52 19.33 21.28
CA ALA A 54 -22.07 20.31 22.28
C ALA A 54 -23.03 21.51 22.39
N LYS A 55 -23.47 22.07 21.25
CA LYS A 55 -24.46 23.16 21.23
C LYS A 55 -25.81 22.74 21.81
N THR A 56 -26.24 21.50 21.55
CA THR A 56 -27.52 20.98 22.04
C THR A 56 -27.51 20.78 23.55
N ILE A 57 -26.39 20.28 24.10
CA ILE A 57 -26.16 20.14 25.55
C ILE A 57 -26.10 21.52 26.21
N HIS A 58 -25.33 22.46 25.65
CA HIS A 58 -25.15 23.80 26.23
C HIS A 58 -26.45 24.61 26.32
N LYS A 59 -27.33 24.49 25.31
CA LYS A 59 -28.64 25.16 25.32
C LYS A 59 -29.62 24.68 26.40
N LYS A 60 -29.21 23.74 27.27
CA LYS A 60 -30.03 23.14 28.35
C LYS A 60 -31.45 22.76 27.88
N THR A 61 -31.58 22.40 26.61
CA THR A 61 -32.83 21.85 26.08
C THR A 61 -33.10 20.58 26.89
N LYS A 62 -34.18 20.57 27.70
CA LYS A 62 -34.51 19.49 28.66
C LYS A 62 -34.57 18.08 28.05
N ASN A 63 -34.54 17.96 26.72
CA ASN A 63 -34.49 16.70 25.99
C ASN A 63 -33.08 16.36 25.46
N ILE A 64 -32.07 16.29 26.35
CA ILE A 64 -30.78 15.62 26.02
C ILE A 64 -31.03 14.13 25.66
N LEU A 65 -32.15 13.56 26.14
CA LEU A 65 -32.68 12.24 25.79
C LEU A 65 -33.45 12.20 24.45
N ARG A 66 -33.32 13.20 23.57
CA ARG A 66 -33.83 13.05 22.19
C ARG A 66 -33.04 11.91 21.53
N ASN A 67 -33.73 10.84 21.13
CA ASN A 67 -33.12 9.59 20.62
C ASN A 67 -31.98 9.84 19.61
N ASP A 68 -32.12 10.86 18.77
CA ASP A 68 -31.15 11.23 17.73
C ASP A 68 -29.78 11.65 18.32
N VAL A 69 -29.76 12.49 19.36
CA VAL A 69 -28.51 13.01 19.97
C VAL A 69 -27.81 11.90 20.74
N PHE A 70 -28.57 11.10 21.49
CA PHE A 70 -28.03 9.94 22.19
C PHE A 70 -27.40 8.93 21.22
N THR A 71 -28.07 8.66 20.09
CA THR A 71 -27.54 7.78 19.03
C THR A 71 -26.23 8.32 18.46
N LEU A 72 -26.13 9.63 18.18
CA LEU A 72 -24.89 10.24 17.69
C LEU A 72 -23.76 10.15 18.71
N ILE A 73 -24.05 10.32 20.00
CA ILE A 73 -23.07 10.13 21.08
C ILE A 73 -22.55 8.69 21.07
N LEU A 74 -23.43 7.69 20.96
CA LEU A 74 -23.00 6.28 20.91
C LEU A 74 -22.13 5.98 19.69
N ILE A 75 -22.50 6.49 18.52
CA ILE A 75 -21.72 6.33 17.28
C ILE A 75 -20.33 6.95 17.43
N ILE A 76 -20.25 8.18 17.91
CA ILE A 76 -18.98 8.90 18.07
C ILE A 76 -18.12 8.23 19.15
N LEU A 77 -18.73 7.80 20.26
CA LEU A 77 -18.05 7.08 21.32
C LEU A 77 -17.47 5.76 20.79
N PHE A 78 -18.23 5.01 20.00
CA PHE A 78 -17.76 3.78 19.37
C PHE A 78 -16.55 4.05 18.45
N ILE A 79 -16.65 5.04 17.56
CA ILE A 79 -15.54 5.44 16.68
C ILE A 79 -14.30 5.80 17.50
N ILE A 80 -14.43 6.66 18.52
CA ILE A 80 -13.30 7.13 19.32
C ILE A 80 -12.68 5.98 20.11
N MET A 81 -13.48 5.17 20.81
CA MET A 81 -12.98 4.06 21.61
C MET A 81 -12.25 3.03 20.74
N LEU A 82 -12.86 2.63 19.62
CA LEU A 82 -12.25 1.67 18.71
C LEU A 82 -11.00 2.26 18.06
N PHE A 83 -11.00 3.55 17.71
CA PHE A 83 -9.83 4.22 17.16
C PHE A 83 -8.66 4.22 18.14
N VAL A 84 -8.92 4.68 19.37
CA VAL A 84 -7.88 4.77 20.41
C VAL A 84 -7.32 3.39 20.71
N TYR A 85 -8.18 2.37 20.81
CA TYR A 85 -7.73 1.01 21.04
C TYR A 85 -6.88 0.47 19.88
N GLN A 86 -7.39 0.50 18.64
CA GLN A 86 -6.72 -0.12 17.48
C GLN A 86 -5.49 0.67 17.02
N ALA A 87 -5.59 2.00 16.98
CA ALA A 87 -4.50 2.84 16.48
C ALA A 87 -3.35 2.99 17.50
N GLY A 88 -3.59 2.65 18.76
CA GLY A 88 -2.59 2.56 19.82
C GLY A 88 -1.84 1.21 19.87
N GLN A 89 -2.34 0.16 19.21
CA GLN A 89 -1.64 -1.14 19.15
C GLN A 89 -0.34 -1.03 18.35
N PHE A 90 0.60 -1.93 18.61
CA PHE A 90 1.82 -2.02 17.80
C PHE A 90 1.50 -2.48 16.37
N ALA A 91 0.82 -3.61 16.21
CA ALA A 91 0.28 -4.04 14.94
C ALA A 91 -1.00 -3.25 14.60
N LYS A 92 -0.93 -2.41 13.57
CA LYS A 92 -1.94 -1.39 13.27
C LYS A 92 -2.40 -1.42 11.81
N ALA A 93 -2.75 -2.63 11.34
CA ALA A 93 -3.19 -2.88 9.97
C ALA A 93 -4.49 -2.15 9.62
N SER A 94 -4.58 -1.65 8.38
CA SER A 94 -5.70 -0.83 7.91
C SER A 94 -7.04 -1.58 8.00
N ARG A 95 -7.02 -2.91 7.87
CA ARG A 95 -8.20 -3.78 7.99
C ARG A 95 -8.94 -3.66 9.34
N TYR A 96 -8.23 -3.31 10.42
CA TYR A 96 -8.87 -3.13 11.73
C TYR A 96 -9.71 -1.84 11.82
N LEU A 97 -9.57 -0.95 10.83
CA LEU A 97 -10.40 0.24 10.67
C LEU A 97 -11.66 -0.02 9.82
N TYR A 98 -11.89 -1.25 9.34
CA TYR A 98 -13.07 -1.58 8.55
C TYR A 98 -14.42 -1.31 9.27
N PRO A 99 -14.57 -1.55 10.59
CA PRO A 99 -15.83 -1.25 11.29
C PRO A 99 -16.20 0.24 11.32
N PHE A 100 -15.30 1.15 10.94
CA PHE A 100 -15.51 2.60 11.00
C PHE A 100 -16.35 3.10 9.83
N TYR A 101 -16.22 2.47 8.65
CA TYR A 101 -16.77 2.97 7.40
C TYR A 101 -18.29 3.16 7.45
N PRO A 102 -19.11 2.22 7.96
CA PRO A 102 -20.56 2.42 8.04
C PRO A 102 -20.94 3.62 8.91
N PHE A 103 -20.26 3.80 10.04
CA PHE A 103 -20.54 4.92 10.94
C PHE A 103 -20.10 6.27 10.36
N LEU A 104 -18.92 6.32 9.72
CA LEU A 104 -18.47 7.52 9.01
C LEU A 104 -19.40 7.87 7.85
N ALA A 105 -19.95 6.87 7.14
CA ALA A 105 -20.95 7.09 6.10
C ALA A 105 -22.25 7.67 6.67
N LEU A 106 -22.74 7.17 7.81
CA LEU A 106 -23.92 7.73 8.49
C LEU A 106 -23.72 9.18 8.92
N LEU A 107 -22.59 9.49 9.57
CA LEU A 107 -22.26 10.87 9.97
C LEU A 107 -22.14 11.79 8.75
N SER A 108 -21.48 11.31 7.69
CA SER A 108 -21.32 12.05 6.43
C SER A 108 -22.67 12.32 5.76
N GLY A 109 -23.56 11.33 5.69
CA GLY A 109 -24.90 11.47 5.15
C GLY A 109 -25.73 12.50 5.91
N LEU A 110 -25.67 12.48 7.25
CA LEU A 110 -26.35 13.47 8.10
C LEU A 110 -25.82 14.89 7.84
N PHE A 111 -24.49 15.04 7.77
CA PHE A 111 -23.85 16.33 7.49
C PHE A 111 -24.26 16.85 6.11
N VAL A 112 -24.17 16.03 5.06
CA VAL A 112 -24.54 16.40 3.68
C VAL A 112 -26.01 16.78 3.60
N ASN A 113 -26.90 16.01 4.21
CA ASN A 113 -28.33 16.33 4.24
C ASN A 113 -28.60 17.70 4.87
N ASN A 114 -28.02 17.97 6.04
CA ASN A 114 -28.20 19.24 6.73
C ASN A 114 -27.57 20.40 5.95
N PHE A 115 -26.44 20.16 5.29
CA PHE A 115 -25.77 21.13 4.42
C PHE A 115 -26.67 21.48 3.21
N ILE A 116 -27.24 20.49 2.54
CA ILE A 116 -28.17 20.70 1.41
C ILE A 116 -29.39 21.50 1.85
N ILE A 117 -30.03 21.15 2.97
CA ILE A 117 -31.20 21.88 3.49
C ILE A 117 -30.86 23.35 3.79
N PHE A 118 -29.68 23.60 4.36
CA PHE A 118 -29.21 24.96 4.66
C PHE A 118 -28.99 25.79 3.40
N PHE A 119 -28.36 25.22 2.37
CA PHE A 119 -28.06 25.92 1.12
C PHE A 119 -29.26 26.04 0.17
N HIS A 120 -30.18 25.06 0.15
CA HIS A 120 -31.39 25.13 -0.68
C HIS A 120 -32.23 26.39 -0.37
N LYS A 121 -32.23 26.83 0.90
CA LYS A 121 -32.89 28.08 1.33
C LYS A 121 -32.22 29.36 0.80
N ARG A 122 -30.99 29.29 0.28
CA ARG A 122 -30.17 30.44 -0.10
C ARG A 122 -29.79 30.47 -1.59
N VAL A 123 -29.67 29.30 -2.23
CA VAL A 123 -29.19 29.16 -3.62
C VAL A 123 -30.05 28.12 -4.33
N THR A 124 -31.08 28.56 -5.05
CA THR A 124 -32.09 27.65 -5.66
C THR A 124 -31.76 27.26 -7.11
N LYS A 125 -31.16 28.15 -7.90
CA LYS A 125 -31.07 27.96 -9.37
C LYS A 125 -29.98 26.97 -9.85
N HIS A 126 -28.97 26.67 -9.03
CA HIS A 126 -27.83 25.83 -9.43
C HIS A 126 -27.51 24.67 -8.45
N ILE A 127 -28.39 24.38 -7.49
CA ILE A 127 -28.13 23.36 -6.45
C ILE A 127 -27.88 21.96 -7.03
N TYR A 128 -28.53 21.62 -8.15
CA TYR A 128 -28.37 20.33 -8.82
C TYR A 128 -26.97 20.17 -9.44
N LEU A 129 -26.37 21.24 -9.98
CA LEU A 129 -25.02 21.20 -10.54
C LEU A 129 -23.98 20.95 -9.44
N TYR A 130 -24.12 21.62 -8.29
CA TYR A 130 -23.25 21.38 -7.13
C TYR A 130 -23.40 19.96 -6.58
N PHE A 131 -24.63 19.44 -6.57
CA PHE A 131 -24.88 18.05 -6.16
C PHE A 131 -24.22 17.04 -7.11
N ILE A 132 -24.39 17.22 -8.43
CA ILE A 132 -23.75 16.37 -9.44
C ILE A 132 -22.22 16.44 -9.31
N PHE A 133 -21.67 17.64 -9.15
CA PHE A 133 -20.23 17.82 -8.95
C PHE A 133 -19.73 17.11 -7.70
N ALA A 134 -20.42 17.26 -6.57
CA ALA A 134 -20.07 16.58 -5.33
C ALA A 134 -20.16 15.05 -5.47
N LEU A 135 -21.18 14.54 -6.16
CA LEU A 135 -21.35 13.12 -6.44
C LEU A 135 -20.17 12.58 -7.27
N ILE A 136 -19.79 13.27 -8.34
CA ILE A 136 -18.63 12.91 -9.16
C ILE A 136 -17.36 12.91 -8.30
N LEU A 137 -17.15 13.96 -7.50
CA LEU A 137 -15.97 14.11 -6.65
C LEU A 137 -15.86 12.98 -5.61
N PHE A 138 -16.97 12.61 -4.97
CA PHE A 138 -17.00 11.55 -3.95
C PHE A 138 -16.89 10.15 -4.54
N LEU A 139 -17.43 9.94 -5.74
CA LEU A 139 -17.35 8.65 -6.45
C LEU A 139 -16.03 8.46 -7.20
N ALA A 140 -15.28 9.53 -7.46
CA ALA A 140 -14.01 9.46 -8.18
C ALA A 140 -13.01 8.49 -7.53
N TYR A 141 -12.90 8.48 -6.19
CA TYR A 141 -11.98 7.60 -5.49
C TYR A 141 -12.43 6.12 -5.49
N PRO A 142 -13.66 5.77 -5.08
CA PRO A 142 -14.14 4.39 -5.17
C PRO A 142 -14.06 3.82 -6.60
N PHE A 143 -14.47 4.57 -7.62
CA PHE A 143 -14.39 4.07 -9.01
C PHE A 143 -12.95 3.92 -9.49
N SER A 144 -12.05 4.83 -9.12
CA SER A 144 -10.64 4.66 -9.47
C SER A 144 -10.04 3.43 -8.81
N PHE A 145 -10.39 3.15 -7.55
CA PHE A 145 -9.97 1.94 -6.86
C PHE A 145 -10.57 0.68 -7.51
N PHE A 146 -11.87 0.65 -7.81
CA PHE A 146 -12.49 -0.50 -8.49
C PHE A 146 -11.86 -0.82 -9.85
N SER A 147 -11.29 0.19 -10.53
CA SER A 147 -10.59 -0.05 -11.79
C SER A 147 -9.38 -0.99 -11.65
N THR A 148 -8.81 -1.20 -10.46
CA THR A 148 -7.69 -2.13 -10.26
C THR A 148 -8.11 -3.58 -10.55
N TYR A 149 -9.35 -3.95 -10.21
CA TYR A 149 -9.94 -5.26 -10.46
C TYR A 149 -10.48 -5.45 -11.89
N SER A 150 -10.54 -4.39 -12.69
CA SER A 150 -10.87 -4.50 -14.13
C SER A 150 -9.71 -4.99 -14.98
N ARG A 151 -8.53 -5.18 -14.36
CA ARG A 151 -7.29 -5.59 -15.00
C ARG A 151 -6.82 -6.92 -14.41
N LEU A 152 -5.97 -7.63 -15.16
CA LEU A 152 -5.29 -8.81 -14.65
C LEU A 152 -4.46 -8.44 -13.42
N HIS A 153 -4.40 -9.33 -12.43
CA HIS A 153 -3.57 -9.12 -11.25
C HIS A 153 -2.09 -8.95 -11.65
N SER A 154 -1.35 -8.03 -11.02
CA SER A 154 0.03 -7.70 -11.41
C SER A 154 0.95 -8.93 -11.45
N ARG A 155 0.81 -9.87 -10.51
CA ARG A 155 1.54 -11.15 -10.50
C ARG A 155 1.22 -12.04 -11.71
N GLN A 156 -0.02 -12.02 -12.20
CA GLN A 156 -0.39 -12.75 -13.42
C GLN A 156 0.18 -12.07 -14.66
N GLN A 157 0.11 -10.73 -14.75
CA GLN A 157 0.74 -9.97 -15.84
C GLN A 157 2.25 -10.23 -15.91
N ALA A 158 2.93 -10.16 -14.76
CA ALA A 158 4.35 -10.46 -14.66
C ALA A 158 4.66 -11.90 -15.06
N SER A 159 3.84 -12.87 -14.66
CA SER A 159 4.01 -14.28 -15.06
C SER A 159 3.89 -14.49 -16.56
N LEU A 160 2.88 -13.89 -17.21
CA LEU A 160 2.73 -13.91 -18.67
C LEU A 160 3.94 -13.28 -19.37
N TRP A 161 4.45 -12.18 -18.82
CA TRP A 161 5.64 -11.54 -19.34
C TRP A 161 6.89 -12.41 -19.17
N ILE A 162 7.06 -13.07 -18.02
CA ILE A 162 8.18 -13.98 -17.75
C ILE A 162 8.19 -15.13 -18.76
N TYR A 163 7.04 -15.80 -18.97
CA TYR A 163 6.94 -16.89 -19.96
C TYR A 163 7.26 -16.45 -21.40
N LYS A 164 6.99 -15.18 -21.73
CA LYS A 164 7.25 -14.63 -23.06
C LYS A 164 8.70 -14.18 -23.27
N ASN A 165 9.37 -13.69 -22.22
CA ASN A 165 10.64 -12.97 -22.35
C ASN A 165 11.84 -13.65 -21.68
N ILE A 166 11.61 -14.54 -20.71
CA ILE A 166 12.69 -15.24 -20.00
C ILE A 166 12.80 -16.66 -20.54
N LEU A 167 14.00 -17.02 -20.99
CA LEU A 167 14.29 -18.34 -21.56
C LEU A 167 14.12 -19.46 -20.53
N PRO A 168 13.65 -20.65 -20.95
CA PRO A 168 13.63 -21.84 -20.09
C PRO A 168 15.02 -22.15 -19.50
N ASN A 169 15.03 -22.79 -18.34
CA ASN A 169 16.19 -23.12 -17.49
C ASN A 169 16.92 -21.94 -16.84
N ALA A 170 16.47 -20.70 -17.06
CA ALA A 170 16.96 -19.55 -16.29
C ALA A 170 16.68 -19.72 -14.79
N THR A 171 17.57 -19.17 -13.96
CA THR A 171 17.47 -19.22 -12.51
C THR A 171 16.81 -17.96 -11.98
N ILE A 172 15.68 -18.13 -11.30
CA ILE A 172 14.85 -17.04 -10.77
C ILE A 172 14.96 -17.03 -9.24
N ALA A 173 15.44 -15.92 -8.70
CA ALA A 173 15.44 -15.65 -7.27
C ALA A 173 14.14 -14.99 -6.82
N THR A 174 13.59 -15.54 -5.74
CA THR A 174 12.41 -15.04 -5.05
C THR A 174 12.75 -14.72 -3.60
N GLU A 175 11.95 -13.88 -2.96
CA GLU A 175 12.14 -13.53 -1.56
C GLU A 175 11.45 -14.56 -0.64
N HIS A 176 12.16 -15.09 0.35
CA HIS A 176 11.53 -15.90 1.39
C HIS A 176 10.54 -15.05 2.19
N TRP A 177 9.29 -15.52 2.33
CA TRP A 177 8.10 -14.81 2.86
C TRP A 177 7.30 -13.94 1.87
N ASP A 178 7.64 -13.97 0.59
CA ASP A 178 6.77 -13.43 -0.46
C ASP A 178 6.34 -14.52 -1.44
N ASP A 179 5.42 -14.17 -2.33
CA ASP A 179 4.97 -15.07 -3.39
C ASP A 179 6.10 -15.31 -4.41
N GLY A 180 6.21 -16.54 -4.91
CA GLY A 180 7.13 -16.86 -6.01
C GLY A 180 6.49 -16.61 -7.37
N LEU A 181 7.27 -16.17 -8.35
CA LEU A 181 6.86 -16.03 -9.75
C LEU A 181 7.80 -16.79 -10.69
N PRO A 182 7.31 -17.26 -11.85
CA PRO A 182 5.95 -17.08 -12.37
C PRO A 182 4.90 -18.02 -11.74
N LEU A 183 3.62 -17.67 -11.86
CA LEU A 183 2.48 -18.48 -11.45
C LEU A 183 2.19 -19.58 -12.49
N PHE A 184 1.58 -20.69 -12.07
CA PHE A 184 0.96 -21.64 -13.00
C PHE A 184 -0.17 -20.95 -13.77
N LEU A 185 -0.08 -20.92 -15.09
CA LEU A 185 -1.07 -20.32 -15.99
C LEU A 185 -1.42 -21.33 -17.11
N PRO A 186 -2.58 -21.21 -17.77
CA PRO A 186 -2.98 -22.14 -18.83
C PRO A 186 -1.93 -22.36 -19.93
N ASN A 187 -1.13 -21.34 -20.23
CA ASN A 187 -0.11 -21.34 -21.27
C ASN A 187 1.34 -21.29 -20.73
N GLY A 188 1.56 -21.58 -19.44
CA GLY A 188 2.88 -21.46 -18.84
C GLY A 188 3.06 -22.27 -17.55
N ASP A 189 4.16 -23.02 -17.49
CA ASP A 189 4.53 -23.86 -16.36
C ASP A 189 5.82 -23.34 -15.71
N PRO A 190 5.80 -22.94 -14.42
CA PRO A 190 6.97 -22.37 -13.76
C PRO A 190 8.11 -23.38 -13.58
N ARG A 191 7.85 -24.69 -13.70
CA ARG A 191 8.86 -25.75 -13.57
C ARG A 191 9.91 -25.74 -14.66
N ILE A 192 9.70 -24.98 -15.74
CA ILE A 192 10.73 -24.75 -16.76
C ILE A 192 11.89 -23.88 -16.27
N TYR A 193 11.73 -23.19 -15.12
CA TYR A 193 12.76 -22.35 -14.50
C TYR A 193 13.36 -23.02 -13.25
N LYS A 194 14.56 -22.61 -12.88
CA LYS A 194 15.19 -23.03 -11.63
C LYS A 194 14.88 -21.99 -10.55
N GLY A 195 14.13 -22.38 -9.53
CA GLY A 195 13.81 -21.48 -8.41
C GLY A 195 14.91 -21.47 -7.35
N VAL A 196 15.33 -20.28 -6.93
CA VAL A 196 16.12 -20.08 -5.70
C VAL A 196 15.42 -19.08 -4.78
N GLN A 197 15.70 -19.17 -3.48
CA GLN A 197 15.03 -18.34 -2.48
C GLN A 197 16.04 -17.58 -1.63
N LEU A 198 15.84 -16.27 -1.51
CA LEU A 198 16.67 -15.36 -0.73
C LEU A 198 16.05 -15.19 0.65
N ALA A 199 16.71 -15.71 1.68
CA ALA A 199 16.27 -15.64 3.07
C ALA A 199 16.54 -14.26 3.71
N LEU A 200 15.97 -13.19 3.14
CA LEU A 200 16.32 -11.81 3.49
C LEU A 200 15.80 -11.36 4.85
N TYR A 201 14.73 -11.96 5.37
CA TYR A 201 14.22 -11.71 6.73
C TYR A 201 15.09 -12.28 7.85
N ASP A 202 15.96 -13.25 7.55
CA ASP A 202 16.84 -13.82 8.56
C ASP A 202 17.77 -12.73 9.11
N PRO A 203 18.15 -12.77 10.40
CA PRO A 203 19.05 -11.78 10.99
C PRO A 203 20.36 -11.68 10.19
N ASP A 204 20.85 -10.45 10.02
CA ASP A 204 22.10 -10.22 9.31
C ASP A 204 23.28 -10.89 10.03
N SER A 205 23.97 -11.77 9.31
CA SER A 205 25.14 -12.52 9.78
C SER A 205 26.04 -12.86 8.59
N PRO A 206 27.35 -13.08 8.80
CA PRO A 206 28.24 -13.55 7.74
C PRO A 206 27.74 -14.83 7.07
N GLN A 207 27.17 -15.76 7.85
CA GLN A 207 26.66 -17.04 7.36
C GLN A 207 25.43 -16.86 6.45
N LYS A 208 24.49 -15.97 6.82
CA LYS A 208 23.36 -15.61 5.95
C LYS A 208 23.86 -15.07 4.62
N TRP A 209 24.78 -14.11 4.66
CA TRP A 209 25.27 -13.45 3.46
C TRP A 209 26.15 -14.34 2.59
N GLU A 210 26.81 -15.34 3.19
CA GLU A 210 27.48 -16.39 2.44
C GLU A 210 26.48 -17.19 1.60
N LYS A 211 25.40 -17.67 2.24
CA LYS A 211 24.33 -18.41 1.56
C LYS A 211 23.62 -17.55 0.50
N VAL A 212 23.21 -16.33 0.85
CA VAL A 212 22.54 -15.40 -0.08
C VAL A 212 23.45 -15.08 -1.26
N GLY A 213 24.74 -14.86 -1.04
CA GLY A 213 25.71 -14.62 -2.12
C GLY A 213 25.83 -15.79 -3.09
N GLN A 214 25.88 -17.03 -2.58
CA GLN A 214 25.92 -18.25 -3.40
C GLN A 214 24.65 -18.45 -4.23
N GLU A 215 23.47 -18.12 -3.68
CA GLU A 215 22.23 -18.15 -4.45
C GLU A 215 22.21 -17.06 -5.54
N LEU A 216 22.65 -15.85 -5.19
CA LEU A 216 22.76 -14.74 -6.13
C LEU A 216 23.79 -15.01 -7.24
N GLU A 217 24.86 -15.78 -6.99
CA GLU A 217 25.82 -16.21 -8.03
C GLU A 217 25.17 -17.06 -9.12
N LYS A 218 24.22 -17.93 -8.75
CA LYS A 218 23.48 -18.79 -9.69
C LYS A 218 22.30 -18.08 -10.34
N THR A 219 21.83 -16.98 -9.74
CA THR A 219 20.62 -16.25 -10.15
C THR A 219 20.82 -15.48 -11.45
N ASP A 220 19.88 -15.62 -12.39
CA ASP A 220 19.81 -14.82 -13.62
C ASP A 220 18.85 -13.64 -13.44
N TYR A 221 17.73 -13.85 -12.74
CA TYR A 221 16.70 -12.83 -12.49
C TYR A 221 16.30 -12.76 -11.02
N ILE A 222 16.13 -11.55 -10.47
CA ILE A 222 15.52 -11.34 -9.16
C ILE A 222 14.11 -10.78 -9.39
N ILE A 223 13.11 -11.41 -8.78
CA ILE A 223 11.72 -10.97 -8.88
C ILE A 223 11.23 -10.55 -7.50
N LEU A 224 10.97 -9.26 -7.35
CA LEU A 224 10.32 -8.70 -6.17
C LEU A 224 8.83 -8.62 -6.47
N THR A 225 8.00 -9.41 -5.78
CA THR A 225 6.58 -9.53 -6.14
C THR A 225 5.67 -8.55 -5.40
N SER A 226 6.21 -7.87 -4.39
CA SER A 226 5.51 -6.89 -3.59
C SER A 226 6.52 -5.96 -2.91
N ASN A 227 6.02 -4.99 -2.13
CA ASN A 227 6.83 -4.13 -1.28
C ASN A 227 7.06 -4.68 0.14
N ARG A 228 6.60 -5.90 0.45
CA ARG A 228 6.63 -6.48 1.80
C ARG A 228 8.02 -6.47 2.43
N LEU A 229 9.02 -7.02 1.73
CA LEU A 229 10.36 -7.17 2.28
C LEU A 229 11.19 -5.91 2.14
N TRP A 230 11.44 -5.48 0.91
CA TRP A 230 12.39 -4.40 0.66
C TRP A 230 12.01 -3.10 1.34
N ARG A 231 10.72 -2.80 1.53
CA ARG A 231 10.27 -1.61 2.24
C ARG A 231 10.42 -1.73 3.76
N SER A 232 10.04 -2.88 4.33
CA SER A 232 10.13 -3.09 5.77
C SER A 232 11.59 -3.18 6.24
N LEU A 233 12.43 -3.90 5.50
CA LEU A 233 13.82 -4.15 5.87
C LEU A 233 14.70 -2.92 5.61
N SER A 234 14.52 -2.21 4.50
CA SER A 234 15.29 -0.99 4.21
C SER A 234 15.00 0.16 5.17
N ALA A 235 13.79 0.19 5.76
CA ALA A 235 13.41 1.15 6.80
C ALA A 235 14.03 0.84 8.17
N LEU A 236 14.72 -0.31 8.33
CA LEU A 236 15.29 -0.77 9.60
C LEU A 236 16.80 -0.99 9.52
N PRO A 237 17.62 0.01 9.13
CA PRO A 237 19.07 -0.17 8.95
C PRO A 237 19.81 -0.49 10.25
N GLN A 238 19.25 -0.16 11.41
CA GLN A 238 19.82 -0.54 12.71
C GLN A 238 19.65 -2.04 13.01
N LYS A 239 18.56 -2.65 12.53
CA LYS A 239 18.23 -4.07 12.75
C LYS A 239 18.71 -4.97 11.62
N TYR A 240 18.74 -4.44 10.40
CA TYR A 240 19.13 -5.11 9.16
C TYR A 240 20.15 -4.26 8.35
N PRO A 241 21.36 -4.01 8.90
CA PRO A 241 22.31 -3.08 8.29
C PRO A 241 22.82 -3.55 6.92
N GLN A 242 23.11 -4.84 6.76
CA GLN A 242 23.59 -5.40 5.51
C GLN A 242 22.44 -5.55 4.51
N THR A 243 21.26 -5.99 4.95
CA THR A 243 20.10 -6.15 4.05
C THR A 243 19.60 -4.82 3.51
N SER A 244 19.62 -3.76 4.33
CA SER A 244 19.28 -2.40 3.87
C SER A 244 20.25 -1.91 2.79
N LYS A 245 21.55 -2.21 2.91
CA LYS A 245 22.56 -1.88 1.88
C LYS A 245 22.37 -2.71 0.62
N TYR A 246 22.01 -3.98 0.74
CA TYR A 246 21.69 -4.84 -0.39
C TYR A 246 20.54 -4.30 -1.23
N TYR A 247 19.41 -3.92 -0.61
CA TYR A 247 18.30 -3.33 -1.38
C TYR A 247 18.67 -2.01 -2.02
N ARG A 248 19.43 -1.15 -1.30
CA ARG A 248 19.93 0.10 -1.89
C ARG A 248 20.75 -0.16 -3.15
N ALA A 249 21.67 -1.12 -3.07
CA ALA A 249 22.49 -1.53 -4.20
C ALA A 249 21.72 -2.22 -5.34
N LEU A 250 20.65 -2.96 -5.02
CA LEU A 250 19.78 -3.59 -6.02
C LEU A 250 19.00 -2.53 -6.81
N PHE A 251 18.38 -1.57 -6.11
CA PHE A 251 17.53 -0.55 -6.72
C PHE A 251 18.33 0.55 -7.46
N ASP A 252 19.55 0.86 -7.02
CA ASP A 252 20.44 1.80 -7.73
C ASP A 252 21.28 1.13 -8.84
N GLY A 253 21.17 -0.19 -8.99
CA GLY A 253 21.88 -1.00 -9.98
C GLY A 253 23.35 -1.29 -9.67
N SER A 254 23.92 -0.71 -8.61
CA SER A 254 25.32 -0.92 -8.23
C SER A 254 25.63 -2.37 -7.85
N LEU A 255 24.63 -3.16 -7.44
CA LEU A 255 24.78 -4.59 -7.18
C LEU A 255 25.20 -5.38 -8.44
N GLY A 256 24.90 -4.87 -9.63
CA GLY A 256 25.08 -5.59 -10.89
C GLY A 256 23.80 -6.29 -11.37
N PHE A 257 22.65 -5.78 -10.97
CA PHE A 257 21.33 -6.17 -11.47
C PHE A 257 20.63 -4.93 -12.02
N GLN A 258 19.98 -5.03 -13.17
CA GLN A 258 19.26 -3.93 -13.80
C GLN A 258 17.76 -4.21 -13.79
N GLN A 259 16.95 -3.21 -13.45
CA GLN A 259 15.49 -3.32 -13.56
C GLN A 259 15.09 -3.35 -15.04
N ILE A 260 14.37 -4.39 -15.45
CA ILE A 260 13.96 -4.59 -16.86
C ILE A 260 12.45 -4.58 -17.06
N ALA A 261 11.65 -4.78 -16.01
CA ALA A 261 10.19 -4.72 -16.12
C ALA A 261 9.51 -4.38 -14.79
N VAL A 262 8.40 -3.65 -14.87
CA VAL A 262 7.55 -3.30 -13.73
C VAL A 262 6.07 -3.55 -14.08
N PHE A 263 5.35 -4.17 -13.15
CA PHE A 263 3.91 -4.41 -13.27
C PHE A 263 3.19 -3.88 -12.03
N SER A 264 2.20 -3.02 -12.24
CA SER A 264 1.33 -2.51 -11.18
C SER A 264 -0.04 -2.18 -11.75
N SER A 265 -1.07 -2.25 -10.91
CA SER A 265 -2.44 -1.88 -11.25
C SER A 265 -2.91 -0.73 -10.36
N TYR A 266 -2.45 0.49 -10.65
CA TYR A 266 -2.80 1.68 -9.84
C TYR A 266 -4.27 2.08 -9.99
N PRO A 267 -4.92 2.61 -8.94
CA PRO A 267 -6.26 3.20 -9.04
C PRO A 267 -6.31 4.29 -10.12
N CYS A 268 -7.18 4.13 -11.12
CA CYS A 268 -7.20 4.98 -12.31
C CYS A 268 -8.38 5.96 -12.32
N LEU A 269 -8.11 7.26 -12.31
CA LEU A 269 -9.14 8.31 -12.40
C LEU A 269 -9.51 8.63 -13.84
N ILE A 270 -8.53 8.62 -14.75
CA ILE A 270 -8.72 8.96 -16.17
C ILE A 270 -8.09 7.85 -17.03
N PRO A 271 -8.88 6.87 -17.52
CA PRO A 271 -8.35 5.75 -18.29
C PRO A 271 -7.83 6.16 -19.67
N LYS A 272 -6.85 5.39 -20.17
CA LYS A 272 -6.41 5.43 -21.57
C LYS A 272 -6.90 4.18 -22.30
N LEU A 273 -7.21 4.34 -23.57
CA LEU A 273 -7.39 3.22 -24.49
C LEU A 273 -5.98 2.70 -24.85
N SER A 274 -5.44 1.80 -24.03
CA SER A 274 -4.17 1.12 -24.29
C SER A 274 -4.30 -0.35 -23.92
N GLU A 275 -3.93 -1.22 -24.86
CA GLU A 275 -3.78 -2.66 -24.61
C GLU A 275 -2.48 -2.99 -23.87
N ASN A 276 -1.49 -2.09 -23.95
CA ASN A 276 -0.22 -2.32 -23.29
C ASN A 276 -0.33 -2.00 -21.80
N GLN A 277 -0.02 -2.98 -20.95
CA GLN A 277 -0.01 -2.85 -19.49
C GLN A 277 1.41 -2.78 -18.90
N TYR A 278 2.43 -2.87 -19.76
CA TYR A 278 3.84 -2.81 -19.38
C TYR A 278 4.24 -1.40 -18.94
N ILE A 279 4.60 -1.23 -17.67
CA ILE A 279 5.13 0.03 -17.16
C ILE A 279 6.64 0.05 -17.47
N PRO A 280 7.15 1.06 -18.19
CA PRO A 280 8.59 1.21 -18.42
C PRO A 280 9.35 1.21 -17.09
N PRO A 281 10.60 0.72 -17.06
CA PRO A 281 11.41 0.76 -15.85
C PRO A 281 11.60 2.21 -15.38
N GLU A 282 11.07 2.52 -14.21
CA GLU A 282 11.31 3.77 -13.48
C GLU A 282 12.06 3.50 -12.19
N THR A 283 12.81 4.50 -11.70
CA THR A 283 13.47 4.43 -10.41
C THR A 283 12.42 4.30 -9.30
N THR A 284 12.34 3.12 -8.69
CA THR A 284 11.46 2.90 -7.54
C THR A 284 12.17 3.37 -6.27
N ALA A 285 11.54 4.27 -5.52
CA ALA A 285 12.06 4.71 -4.23
C ALA A 285 11.89 3.61 -3.17
N LEU A 286 12.92 3.39 -2.36
CA LEU A 286 12.85 2.48 -1.22
C LEU A 286 11.95 3.01 -0.10
N GLU A 287 11.87 4.34 0.02
CA GLU A 287 11.00 5.00 0.99
C GLU A 287 9.57 5.15 0.45
N PRO A 288 8.55 5.07 1.32
CA PRO A 288 7.17 5.43 0.98
C PRO A 288 7.09 6.79 0.26
N PRO A 289 6.68 6.85 -1.02
CA PRO A 289 6.44 8.13 -1.64
C PRO A 289 5.23 8.81 -0.98
N PRO A 290 5.19 10.16 -0.94
CA PRO A 290 3.98 10.86 -0.56
C PRO A 290 2.85 10.56 -1.57
N ILE A 291 1.61 10.84 -1.16
CA ILE A 291 0.47 10.76 -2.07
C ILE A 291 0.73 11.61 -3.32
N SER A 292 0.64 10.98 -4.47
CA SER A 292 0.97 11.59 -5.75
C SER A 292 0.15 10.97 -6.86
N PHE A 293 0.08 11.68 -7.99
CA PHE A 293 -0.47 11.13 -9.21
C PHE A 293 0.66 10.71 -10.13
N THR A 294 0.45 9.64 -10.87
CA THR A 294 1.37 9.16 -11.90
C THR A 294 0.60 8.89 -13.19
N THR A 295 1.36 8.71 -14.27
CA THR A 295 0.83 8.29 -15.57
C THR A 295 1.27 6.86 -15.83
N THR A 296 0.37 6.03 -16.33
CA THR A 296 0.68 4.66 -16.76
C THR A 296 0.33 4.50 -18.24
N PRO A 297 0.73 3.39 -18.87
CA PRO A 297 0.27 3.05 -20.22
C PRO A 297 -1.26 3.03 -20.34
N TYR A 298 -1.97 2.58 -19.31
CA TYR A 298 -3.43 2.39 -19.31
C TYR A 298 -4.20 3.53 -18.60
N CYS A 299 -3.51 4.53 -18.02
CA CYS A 299 -4.15 5.59 -17.27
C CYS A 299 -3.40 6.93 -17.40
N THR A 300 -4.12 8.00 -17.73
CA THR A 300 -3.58 9.37 -17.80
C THR A 300 -3.39 9.96 -16.41
N LEU A 301 -4.31 9.65 -15.50
CA LEU A 301 -4.25 10.12 -14.12
C LEU A 301 -4.51 8.94 -13.19
N ALA A 302 -3.44 8.28 -12.78
CA ALA A 302 -3.47 7.21 -11.80
C ALA A 302 -3.03 7.74 -10.43
N LEU A 303 -3.66 7.27 -9.36
CA LEU A 303 -3.18 7.50 -8.00
C LEU A 303 -2.00 6.57 -7.75
N ASN A 304 -0.84 7.12 -7.42
CA ASN A 304 0.29 6.33 -6.96
C ASN A 304 0.05 5.93 -5.49
N ASP A 305 -0.31 4.67 -5.28
CA ASP A 305 -0.54 4.08 -3.95
C ASP A 305 0.63 3.22 -3.45
N ASP A 306 1.82 3.37 -4.04
CA ASP A 306 3.06 2.79 -3.49
C ASP A 306 3.33 3.25 -2.05
N GLY A 307 2.77 4.39 -1.64
CA GLY A 307 2.84 4.96 -0.29
C GLY A 307 1.96 4.23 0.74
N ALA A 308 1.01 3.39 0.30
CA ALA A 308 0.05 2.74 1.18
C ALA A 308 0.66 1.64 2.05
N GLU A 309 -0.10 1.24 3.07
CA GLU A 309 0.23 0.15 3.98
C GLU A 309 0.22 -1.20 3.23
N GLU A 310 1.05 -2.15 3.67
CA GLU A 310 1.24 -3.43 2.97
C GLU A 310 -0.08 -4.13 2.66
N SER A 311 -0.97 -4.26 3.63
CA SER A 311 -2.24 -4.97 3.44
C SER A 311 -3.23 -4.28 2.48
N PHE A 312 -2.96 -3.02 2.11
CA PHE A 312 -3.77 -2.27 1.16
C PHE A 312 -3.45 -2.62 -0.30
N THR A 313 -2.19 -2.94 -0.63
CA THR A 313 -1.76 -3.18 -2.03
C THR A 313 -1.27 -4.60 -2.29
N VAL A 314 -0.64 -5.27 -1.31
CA VAL A 314 0.09 -6.53 -1.56
C VAL A 314 -0.80 -7.70 -1.98
N TYR A 315 -2.09 -7.67 -1.61
CA TYR A 315 -3.04 -8.73 -1.91
C TYR A 315 -3.82 -8.49 -3.21
N ASP A 316 -4.15 -7.24 -3.53
CA ASP A 316 -5.07 -6.92 -4.62
C ASP A 316 -4.35 -6.48 -5.90
N HIS A 317 -3.30 -5.67 -5.78
CA HIS A 317 -2.59 -5.08 -6.91
C HIS A 317 -1.13 -4.72 -6.56
N PRO A 318 -0.32 -5.71 -6.16
CA PRO A 318 1.06 -5.45 -5.76
C PRO A 318 1.87 -4.88 -6.93
N LYS A 319 2.90 -4.08 -6.61
CA LYS A 319 3.95 -3.71 -7.56
C LYS A 319 4.95 -4.87 -7.67
N VAL A 320 5.06 -5.46 -8.86
CA VAL A 320 6.07 -6.47 -9.20
C VAL A 320 7.21 -5.80 -9.96
N ILE A 321 8.44 -6.09 -9.58
CA ILE A 321 9.66 -5.56 -10.19
C ILE A 321 10.57 -6.72 -10.57
N ILE A 322 11.03 -6.73 -11.83
CA ILE A 322 11.93 -7.77 -12.37
C ILE A 322 13.29 -7.14 -12.64
N PHE A 323 14.32 -7.73 -12.05
CA PHE A 323 15.71 -7.38 -12.28
C PHE A 323 16.43 -8.51 -13.02
N GLU A 324 17.31 -8.14 -13.95
CA GLU A 324 18.19 -9.06 -14.68
C GLU A 324 19.64 -8.88 -14.23
N LYS A 325 20.34 -10.00 -14.05
CA LYS A 325 21.77 -9.99 -13.73
C LYS A 325 22.56 -9.42 -14.91
N THR A 326 23.45 -8.49 -14.60
CA THR A 326 24.43 -7.96 -15.55
C THR A 326 25.80 -8.61 -15.33
N GLY A 327 26.70 -8.49 -16.32
CA GLY A 327 28.10 -8.90 -16.16
C GLY A 327 28.88 -8.14 -15.07
N GLN A 328 28.27 -7.14 -14.43
CA GLN A 328 28.86 -6.36 -13.35
C GLN A 328 28.62 -6.95 -11.95
N TYR A 329 27.84 -8.03 -11.84
CA TYR A 329 27.66 -8.74 -10.57
C TYR A 329 28.89 -9.58 -10.23
N SER A 330 29.33 -9.53 -8.97
CA SER A 330 30.21 -10.55 -8.40
C SER A 330 29.98 -10.67 -6.91
N PHE A 331 30.25 -11.85 -6.36
CA PHE A 331 30.09 -12.06 -4.92
C PHE A 331 31.04 -11.19 -4.09
N LYS A 332 32.26 -10.92 -4.58
CA LYS A 332 33.18 -9.95 -3.98
C LYS A 332 32.56 -8.54 -3.92
N LYS A 333 31.87 -8.12 -4.98
CA LYS A 333 31.17 -6.82 -5.02
C LYS A 333 30.04 -6.77 -4.01
N LEU A 334 29.22 -7.81 -3.93
CA LEU A 334 28.16 -7.92 -2.91
C LEU A 334 28.75 -7.75 -1.50
N LYS A 335 29.79 -8.52 -1.15
CA LYS A 335 30.46 -8.45 0.16
C LYS A 335 30.97 -7.04 0.48
N SER A 336 31.58 -6.37 -0.50
CA SER A 336 32.03 -4.97 -0.35
C SER A 336 30.87 -4.01 -0.09
N LEU A 337 29.78 -4.10 -0.87
CA LEU A 337 28.62 -3.20 -0.76
C LEU A 337 27.91 -3.31 0.60
N ILE A 338 27.80 -4.52 1.14
CA ILE A 338 27.14 -4.75 2.43
C ILE A 338 28.07 -4.51 3.64
N GLY A 339 29.37 -4.30 3.41
CA GLY A 339 30.36 -4.05 4.46
C GLY A 339 30.85 -5.31 5.17
N LEU A 340 30.86 -6.45 4.47
CA LEU A 340 31.53 -7.68 4.89
C LEU A 340 32.85 -7.78 4.11
N SER A 341 33.83 -6.93 4.42
CA SER A 341 35.20 -7.12 3.90
C SER A 341 35.91 -8.20 4.71
N TYR A 342 36.67 -9.05 4.00
CA TYR A 342 37.49 -10.12 4.55
C TYR A 342 38.52 -9.64 5.57
#